data_AF-A0A258VZ86-F1
#
_entry.id   AF-A0A258VZ86-F1
#
_cell.length_a   1.000
_cell.length_b   1.000
_cell.length_c   1.000
_cell.angle_alpha   90.00
_cell.angle_beta   90.00
_cell.angle_gamma   90.00
#
_symmetry.space_group_name_H-M   'P 1'
#
loop_
_entity.id
_entity.type
_entity.pdbx_description
1 polymer ?
#
loop_
_entity_poly.entity_id
_entity_poly.type
_entity_poly.pdbx_seq_one_letter_code
_entity_poly.pdbx_strand_id
1 'polypeptide(L)'
;MKRILFFFYVLTMITACHKVSDKTPAEDHIAKATTFIDQGDYGSAIELLEDTMKHEDTYEVRLVLASAYAGKAGIKVENYWDYLVGFDAFAKDKAPEAIPDVITADMIPEKLDEKSKSQLKNLNDSYKGIQRLDKKIEKVPLIQTSDRPYLKKARALLEQTPTASSKLYRSLLTVVMIKSEIQDGKELVAAWSDASFDPCFAVLPEVSVWLSKVLDLVGEGLDDLGHAYPNDKDQYQAMRKQVDLGNDYSRQALSYQKSLDNVCAAKQ
;
A
#
# COMPACT_ATOMS: atom_id res chain seq x y z
N MET A 1 27.81 -14.63 -64.41
CA MET A 1 28.08 -15.36 -63.15
C MET A 1 27.91 -14.54 -61.86
N LYS A 2 28.01 -13.20 -61.85
CA LYS A 2 27.82 -12.38 -60.62
C LYS A 2 26.39 -12.30 -60.05
N ARG A 3 25.35 -12.59 -60.85
CA ARG A 3 23.94 -12.52 -60.40
C ARG A 3 23.44 -13.76 -59.63
N ILE A 4 24.12 -14.91 -59.75
CA ILE A 4 23.74 -16.14 -59.05
C ILE A 4 24.25 -16.15 -57.60
N LEU A 5 25.41 -15.51 -57.35
CA LEU A 5 26.00 -15.39 -56.01
C LEU A 5 25.18 -14.49 -55.06
N PHE A 6 24.47 -13.49 -55.58
CA PHE A 6 23.63 -12.61 -54.76
C PHE A 6 22.35 -13.30 -54.29
N PHE A 7 21.81 -14.22 -55.10
CA PHE A 7 20.60 -14.97 -54.74
C PHE A 7 20.86 -15.98 -53.61
N PHE A 8 22.05 -16.59 -53.57
CA PHE A 8 22.45 -17.48 -52.48
C PHE A 8 22.70 -16.74 -51.16
N TYR A 9 23.21 -15.51 -51.19
CA TYR A 9 23.49 -14.72 -49.98
C TYR A 9 22.21 -14.20 -49.30
N VAL A 10 21.17 -13.89 -50.09
CA VAL A 10 19.84 -13.53 -49.56
C VAL A 10 19.10 -14.76 -49.03
N LEU A 11 19.28 -15.93 -49.64
CA LEU A 11 18.64 -17.17 -49.18
C LEU A 11 19.18 -17.66 -47.83
N THR A 12 20.48 -17.45 -47.52
CA THR A 12 21.05 -17.84 -46.23
C THR A 12 20.69 -16.89 -45.08
N MET A 13 20.29 -15.64 -45.36
CA MET A 13 19.79 -14.72 -44.33
C MET A 13 18.36 -15.07 -43.88
N ILE A 14 17.55 -15.67 -44.75
CA ILE A 14 16.16 -16.05 -44.42
C ILE A 14 16.12 -17.33 -43.58
N THR A 15 17.09 -18.24 -43.74
CA THR A 15 17.16 -19.49 -42.94
C THR A 15 17.85 -19.31 -41.58
N ALA A 16 18.58 -18.22 -41.35
CA ALA A 16 19.22 -17.93 -40.06
C ALA A 16 18.28 -17.32 -39.00
N CYS A 17 17.04 -16.96 -39.38
CA CYS A 17 16.09 -16.27 -38.50
C CYS A 17 14.97 -17.18 -37.96
N HIS A 18 15.20 -18.50 -37.86
CA HIS A 18 14.28 -19.47 -37.22
C HIS A 18 15.00 -20.28 -36.13
N LYS A 19 15.88 -19.65 -35.36
CA LYS A 19 16.25 -20.21 -34.05
C LYS A 19 15.06 -19.92 -33.12
N VAL A 20 14.07 -20.81 -33.15
CA VAL A 20 13.06 -20.90 -32.09
C VAL A 20 13.88 -21.05 -30.81
N SER A 21 13.97 -19.97 -30.03
CA SER A 21 14.46 -20.06 -28.67
C SER A 21 13.49 -21.00 -27.97
N ASP A 22 13.96 -22.18 -27.57
CA ASP A 22 13.17 -23.07 -26.72
C ASP A 22 12.81 -22.27 -25.48
N LYS A 23 11.54 -21.86 -25.38
CA LYS A 23 11.05 -21.12 -24.24
C LYS A 23 11.16 -22.01 -23.01
N THR A 24 11.49 -21.42 -21.87
CA THR A 24 11.44 -22.19 -20.63
C THR A 24 9.98 -22.54 -20.29
N PRO A 25 9.73 -23.61 -19.54
CA PRO A 25 8.39 -23.90 -19.03
C PRO A 25 7.76 -22.71 -18.30
N ALA A 26 8.56 -21.94 -17.53
CA ALA A 26 8.09 -20.71 -16.89
C ALA A 26 7.63 -19.64 -17.90
N GLU A 27 8.36 -19.42 -19.00
CA GLU A 27 7.98 -18.44 -20.03
C GLU A 27 6.65 -18.81 -20.70
N ASP A 28 6.44 -20.08 -21.00
CA ASP A 28 5.17 -20.57 -21.56
C ASP A 28 4.01 -20.48 -20.56
N HIS A 29 4.25 -20.83 -19.30
CA HIS A 29 3.25 -20.70 -18.24
C HIS A 29 2.89 -19.24 -17.96
N ILE A 30 3.86 -18.32 -17.99
CA ILE A 30 3.63 -16.88 -17.88
C ILE A 30 2.73 -16.38 -19.01
N ALA A 31 3.02 -16.76 -20.27
CA ALA A 31 2.22 -16.34 -21.42
C ALA A 31 0.78 -16.85 -21.32
N LYS A 32 0.60 -18.12 -20.91
CA LYS A 32 -0.71 -18.71 -20.68
C LYS A 32 -1.45 -18.05 -19.52
N ALA A 33 -0.78 -17.80 -18.40
CA ALA A 33 -1.38 -17.13 -17.25
C ALA A 33 -1.78 -15.68 -17.56
N THR A 34 -1.01 -14.97 -18.37
CA THR A 34 -1.37 -13.62 -18.85
C THR A 34 -2.67 -13.67 -19.66
N THR A 35 -2.83 -14.70 -20.52
CA THR A 35 -4.09 -14.91 -21.26
C THR A 35 -5.27 -15.14 -20.31
N PHE A 36 -5.09 -15.90 -19.23
CA PHE A 36 -6.13 -16.08 -18.20
C PHE A 36 -6.46 -14.77 -17.48
N ILE A 37 -5.45 -13.94 -17.14
CA ILE A 37 -5.64 -12.62 -16.53
C ILE A 37 -6.47 -11.71 -17.45
N ASP A 38 -6.14 -11.66 -18.74
CA ASP A 38 -6.85 -10.84 -19.74
C ASP A 38 -8.31 -11.27 -19.91
N GLN A 39 -8.59 -12.57 -19.73
CA GLN A 39 -9.94 -13.14 -19.76
C GLN A 39 -10.71 -12.96 -18.43
N GLY A 40 -10.04 -12.44 -17.39
CA GLY A 40 -10.60 -12.32 -16.04
C GLY A 40 -10.62 -13.64 -15.24
N ASP A 41 -10.02 -14.71 -15.76
CA ASP A 41 -9.85 -15.99 -15.06
C ASP A 41 -8.62 -15.98 -14.16
N TYR A 42 -8.68 -15.11 -13.14
CA TYR A 42 -7.60 -14.98 -12.18
C TYR A 42 -7.36 -16.27 -11.38
N GLY A 43 -8.37 -17.15 -11.25
CA GLY A 43 -8.25 -18.40 -10.51
C GLY A 43 -7.28 -19.36 -11.20
N SER A 44 -7.48 -19.62 -12.49
CA SER A 44 -6.58 -20.48 -13.27
C SER A 44 -5.20 -19.87 -13.47
N ALA A 45 -5.11 -18.53 -13.57
CA ALA A 45 -3.80 -17.84 -13.59
C ALA A 45 -3.00 -18.08 -12.30
N ILE A 46 -3.65 -17.93 -11.14
CA ILE A 46 -3.02 -18.15 -9.83
C ILE A 46 -2.57 -19.60 -9.68
N GLU A 47 -3.46 -20.56 -9.96
CA GLU A 47 -3.15 -21.99 -9.82
C GLU A 47 -1.93 -22.39 -10.67
N LEU A 48 -1.90 -21.98 -11.94
CA LEU A 48 -0.80 -22.26 -12.85
C LEU A 48 0.52 -21.66 -12.36
N LEU A 49 0.51 -20.40 -11.92
CA LEU A 49 1.73 -19.69 -11.52
C LEU A 49 2.22 -20.09 -10.14
N GLU A 50 1.35 -20.43 -9.18
CA GLU A 50 1.76 -21.02 -7.91
C GLU A 50 2.44 -22.36 -8.11
N ASP A 51 1.94 -23.19 -9.03
CA ASP A 51 2.58 -24.45 -9.37
C ASP A 51 3.93 -24.23 -10.06
N THR A 52 3.98 -23.31 -11.01
CA THR A 52 5.22 -22.90 -11.69
C THR A 52 6.28 -22.45 -10.68
N MET A 53 5.91 -21.62 -9.72
CA MET A 53 6.83 -21.06 -8.71
C MET A 53 7.44 -22.12 -7.79
N LYS A 54 6.81 -23.30 -7.62
CA LYS A 54 7.42 -24.43 -6.86
C LYS A 54 8.64 -25.01 -7.57
N HIS A 55 8.74 -24.84 -8.88
CA HIS A 55 9.77 -25.43 -9.73
C HIS A 55 10.73 -24.38 -10.28
N GLU A 56 10.21 -23.23 -10.69
CA GLU A 56 10.94 -22.12 -11.29
C GLU A 56 10.46 -20.79 -10.68
N ASP A 57 11.13 -20.38 -9.60
CA ASP A 57 10.82 -19.16 -8.87
C ASP A 57 11.56 -17.95 -9.45
N THR A 58 11.03 -17.41 -10.56
CA THR A 58 11.63 -16.26 -11.26
C THR A 58 10.93 -14.95 -10.89
N TYR A 59 11.62 -13.84 -11.15
CA TYR A 59 11.05 -12.49 -10.99
C TYR A 59 9.75 -12.32 -11.79
N GLU A 60 9.74 -12.80 -13.03
CA GLU A 60 8.62 -12.69 -13.95
C GLU A 60 7.41 -13.50 -13.45
N VAL A 61 7.64 -14.72 -12.96
CA VAL A 61 6.58 -15.54 -12.35
C VAL A 61 5.94 -14.81 -11.17
N ARG A 62 6.76 -14.24 -10.26
CA ARG A 62 6.26 -13.47 -9.11
C ARG A 62 5.46 -12.24 -9.52
N LEU A 63 5.92 -11.51 -10.53
CA LEU A 63 5.27 -10.30 -11.03
C LEU A 63 3.89 -10.61 -11.63
N VAL A 64 3.81 -11.65 -12.46
CA VAL A 64 2.56 -12.05 -13.10
C VAL A 64 1.61 -12.66 -12.07
N LEU A 65 2.13 -13.44 -11.12
CA LEU A 65 1.32 -14.00 -10.02
C LEU A 65 0.77 -12.90 -9.12
N ALA A 66 1.57 -11.88 -8.81
CA ALA A 66 1.11 -10.69 -8.08
C ALA A 66 -0.02 -9.98 -8.85
N SER A 67 0.08 -9.90 -10.18
CA SER A 67 -0.95 -9.30 -11.03
C SER A 67 -2.24 -10.13 -11.05
N ALA A 68 -2.13 -11.47 -11.09
CA ALA A 68 -3.29 -12.34 -10.96
C ALA A 68 -3.98 -12.18 -9.60
N TYR A 69 -3.21 -12.10 -8.52
CA TYR A 69 -3.74 -11.84 -7.18
C TYR A 69 -4.40 -10.46 -7.03
N ALA A 70 -3.79 -9.41 -7.58
CA ALA A 70 -4.38 -8.07 -7.59
C ALA A 70 -5.69 -8.04 -8.41
N GLY A 71 -5.70 -8.69 -9.57
CA GLY A 71 -6.90 -8.85 -10.41
C GLY A 71 -8.01 -9.62 -9.68
N LYS A 72 -7.66 -10.69 -8.96
CA LYS A 72 -8.61 -11.43 -8.12
C LYS A 72 -9.19 -10.58 -6.99
N ALA A 73 -8.43 -9.61 -6.50
CA ALA A 73 -8.89 -8.61 -5.52
C ALA A 73 -9.70 -7.45 -6.16
N GLY A 74 -10.02 -7.52 -7.45
CA GLY A 74 -10.76 -6.50 -8.18
C GLY A 74 -9.91 -5.31 -8.66
N ILE A 75 -8.59 -5.38 -8.53
CA ILE A 75 -7.68 -4.30 -8.92
C ILE A 75 -7.15 -4.58 -10.32
N LYS A 76 -7.62 -3.79 -11.29
CA LYS A 76 -7.12 -3.85 -12.67
C LYS A 76 -6.01 -2.83 -12.86
N VAL A 77 -4.83 -3.32 -13.26
CA VAL A 77 -3.64 -2.48 -13.45
C VAL A 77 -3.87 -1.44 -14.53
N GLU A 78 -4.66 -1.72 -15.56
CA GLU A 78 -5.00 -0.79 -16.66
C GLU A 78 -5.65 0.54 -16.21
N ASN A 79 -6.24 0.61 -15.02
CA ASN A 79 -6.70 1.87 -14.41
C ASN A 79 -5.56 2.64 -13.67
N TYR A 80 -4.31 2.30 -13.97
CA TYR A 80 -3.05 2.71 -13.33
C TYR A 80 -2.90 4.22 -13.14
N TRP A 81 -3.24 4.99 -14.18
CA TRP A 81 -2.87 6.39 -14.27
C TRP A 81 -3.66 7.26 -13.29
N ASP A 82 -4.92 6.92 -13.03
CA ASP A 82 -5.72 7.60 -12.01
C ASP A 82 -5.16 7.36 -10.60
N TYR A 83 -4.58 6.17 -10.35
CA TYR A 83 -3.89 5.86 -9.10
C TYR A 83 -2.56 6.60 -8.98
N LEU A 84 -1.78 6.67 -10.06
CA LEU A 84 -0.53 7.42 -10.10
C LEU A 84 -0.72 8.93 -9.87
N VAL A 85 -1.81 9.51 -10.40
CA VAL A 85 -2.17 10.91 -10.14
C VAL A 85 -2.61 11.10 -8.68
N GLY A 86 -3.30 10.14 -8.09
CA GLY A 86 -3.52 10.06 -6.63
C GLY A 86 -2.24 9.82 -5.83
N PHE A 87 -1.15 9.38 -6.46
CA PHE A 87 0.16 9.14 -5.84
C PHE A 87 1.03 10.40 -5.74
N ASP A 88 0.90 11.33 -6.70
CA ASP A 88 1.42 12.70 -6.57
C ASP A 88 0.84 13.39 -5.31
N ALA A 89 -0.27 12.86 -4.79
CA ALA A 89 -0.87 13.28 -3.54
C ALA A 89 -0.07 12.86 -2.28
N PHE A 90 0.75 11.80 -2.29
CA PHE A 90 1.70 11.55 -1.18
C PHE A 90 2.78 12.62 -1.12
N ALA A 91 3.24 13.11 -2.27
CA ALA A 91 4.47 13.86 -2.38
C ALA A 91 4.30 15.39 -2.36
N LYS A 92 3.16 15.90 -2.82
CA LYS A 92 2.95 17.34 -3.01
C LYS A 92 1.68 17.80 -2.29
N ASP A 93 1.87 18.39 -1.12
CA ASP A 93 0.78 19.14 -0.48
C ASP A 93 0.44 20.36 -1.34
N LYS A 94 -0.78 20.36 -1.88
CA LYS A 94 -1.46 21.63 -2.15
C LYS A 94 -1.82 22.23 -0.79
N ALA A 95 -1.80 23.57 -0.73
CA ALA A 95 -1.93 24.42 0.46
C ALA A 95 -2.72 23.82 1.63
N PRO A 96 -2.32 24.11 2.89
CA PRO A 96 -2.87 23.47 4.08
C PRO A 96 -4.39 23.61 4.13
N GLU A 97 -5.09 22.54 3.83
CA GLU A 97 -6.51 22.45 4.07
C GLU A 97 -6.71 22.37 5.60
N ALA A 98 -7.54 23.27 6.13
CA ALA A 98 -7.88 23.26 7.54
C ALA A 98 -8.73 22.01 7.83
N ILE A 99 -8.14 21.04 8.52
CA ILE A 99 -8.83 19.85 9.00
C ILE A 99 -9.04 20.02 10.51
N PRO A 100 -10.28 19.89 11.01
CA PRO A 100 -10.57 20.04 12.44
C PRO A 100 -9.87 18.96 13.27
N ASP A 101 -9.60 19.29 14.53
CA ASP A 101 -9.16 18.29 15.51
C ASP A 101 -10.29 17.30 15.82
N VAL A 102 -9.95 16.04 16.01
CA VAL A 102 -10.89 15.04 16.53
C VAL A 102 -11.12 15.27 18.02
N ILE A 103 -10.03 15.48 18.75
CA ILE A 103 -10.07 15.90 20.15
C ILE A 103 -9.86 17.41 20.19
N THR A 104 -10.93 18.18 20.36
CA THR A 104 -10.82 19.63 20.48
C THR A 104 -10.21 20.03 21.83
N ALA A 105 -9.68 21.24 21.95
CA ALA A 105 -9.00 21.68 23.17
C ALA A 105 -9.92 21.67 24.42
N ASP A 106 -11.22 21.93 24.23
CA ASP A 106 -12.25 21.89 25.26
C ASP A 106 -12.60 20.46 25.72
N MET A 107 -12.30 19.45 24.90
CA MET A 107 -12.48 18.04 25.26
C MET A 107 -11.39 17.54 26.21
N ILE A 108 -10.22 18.19 26.27
CA ILE A 108 -9.08 17.72 27.05
C ILE A 108 -9.23 18.13 28.53
N PRO A 109 -9.29 17.18 29.49
CA PRO A 109 -9.35 17.51 30.91
C PRO A 109 -8.18 18.41 31.36
N GLU A 110 -8.49 19.50 32.07
CA GLU A 110 -7.47 20.44 32.58
C GLU A 110 -6.43 19.76 33.48
N LYS A 111 -6.84 18.72 34.21
CA LYS A 111 -6.02 17.96 35.17
C LYS A 111 -5.00 17.03 34.51
N LEU A 112 -5.02 16.87 33.19
CA LEU A 112 -4.00 16.10 32.49
C LEU A 112 -2.65 16.79 32.59
N ASP A 113 -1.60 16.00 32.75
CA ASP A 113 -0.23 16.51 32.71
C ASP A 113 0.16 16.94 31.28
N GLU A 114 1.15 17.83 31.17
CA GLU A 114 1.58 18.40 29.89
C GLU A 114 2.10 17.35 28.89
N LYS A 115 2.67 16.24 29.38
CA LYS A 115 3.13 15.15 28.51
C LYS A 115 1.93 14.46 27.87
N SER A 116 0.89 14.17 28.65
CA SER A 116 -0.36 13.60 28.16
C SER A 116 -1.07 14.52 27.15
N LYS A 117 -1.14 15.83 27.43
CA LYS A 117 -1.71 16.82 26.48
C LYS A 117 -0.94 16.85 25.16
N SER A 118 0.40 16.82 25.23
CA SER A 118 1.27 16.75 24.05
C SER A 118 1.03 15.47 23.23
N GLN A 119 0.84 14.33 23.89
CA GLN A 119 0.52 13.07 23.21
C GLN A 119 -0.83 13.11 22.50
N LEU A 120 -1.88 13.67 23.12
CA LEU A 120 -3.18 13.84 22.48
C LEU A 120 -3.09 14.77 21.26
N LYS A 121 -2.31 15.85 21.35
CA LYS A 121 -2.05 16.74 20.22
C LYS A 121 -1.36 15.99 19.07
N ASN A 122 -0.33 15.20 19.36
CA ASN A 122 0.37 14.42 18.35
C ASN A 122 -0.54 13.39 17.69
N LEU A 123 -1.46 12.78 18.46
CA LEU A 123 -2.46 11.85 17.94
C LEU A 123 -3.44 12.55 16.98
N ASN A 124 -3.92 13.75 17.34
CA ASN A 124 -4.70 14.60 16.44
C ASN A 124 -3.93 14.93 15.15
N ASP A 125 -2.66 15.31 15.25
CA ASP A 125 -1.85 15.66 14.08
C ASP A 125 -1.66 14.44 13.15
N SER A 126 -1.42 13.25 13.70
CA SER A 126 -1.39 12.00 12.93
C SER A 126 -2.72 11.72 12.24
N TYR A 127 -3.85 11.89 12.95
CA TYR A 127 -5.17 11.67 12.37
C TYR A 127 -5.50 12.68 11.25
N LYS A 128 -5.15 13.96 11.42
CA LYS A 128 -5.27 14.95 10.34
C LYS A 128 -4.47 14.53 9.11
N GLY A 129 -3.28 13.95 9.30
CA GLY A 129 -2.50 13.34 8.23
C GLY A 129 -3.29 12.27 7.46
N ILE A 130 -3.96 11.37 8.19
CA ILE A 130 -4.81 10.33 7.60
C ILE A 130 -6.04 10.92 6.89
N GLN A 131 -6.70 11.94 7.44
CA GLN A 131 -7.83 12.60 6.79
C GLN A 131 -7.43 13.31 5.49
N ARG A 132 -6.24 13.96 5.46
CA ARG A 132 -5.69 14.51 4.21
C ARG A 132 -5.46 13.39 3.20
N LEU A 133 -4.93 12.26 3.65
CA LEU A 133 -4.68 11.11 2.79
C LEU A 133 -5.98 10.51 2.24
N ASP A 134 -7.03 10.36 3.05
CA ASP A 134 -8.35 9.85 2.62
C ASP A 134 -8.92 10.67 1.46
N LYS A 135 -8.90 12.00 1.58
CA LYS A 135 -9.33 12.92 0.49
C LYS A 135 -8.50 12.72 -0.78
N LYS A 136 -7.19 12.56 -0.62
CA LYS A 136 -6.25 12.40 -1.73
C LYS A 136 -6.46 11.09 -2.50
N ILE A 137 -6.87 10.03 -1.80
CA ILE A 137 -7.10 8.70 -2.38
C ILE A 137 -8.58 8.40 -2.63
N GLU A 138 -9.44 9.42 -2.65
CA GLU A 138 -10.89 9.28 -2.85
C GLU A 138 -11.24 8.49 -4.13
N LYS A 139 -10.44 8.60 -5.18
CA LYS A 139 -10.65 7.89 -6.47
C LYS A 139 -10.10 6.46 -6.50
N VAL A 140 -9.29 6.06 -5.54
CA VAL A 140 -8.74 4.69 -5.46
C VAL A 140 -9.90 3.71 -5.19
N PRO A 141 -9.97 2.50 -5.76
CA PRO A 141 -11.04 1.56 -5.47
C PRO A 141 -10.98 1.11 -4.01
N LEU A 142 -12.15 0.94 -3.41
CA LEU A 142 -12.27 0.26 -2.13
C LEU A 142 -12.32 -1.26 -2.40
N ILE A 143 -11.50 -2.04 -1.70
CA ILE A 143 -11.56 -3.50 -1.78
C ILE A 143 -12.42 -4.04 -0.63
N GLN A 144 -13.17 -5.09 -0.91
CA GLN A 144 -13.96 -5.77 0.11
C GLN A 144 -13.04 -6.52 1.08
N THR A 145 -13.47 -6.68 2.34
CA THR A 145 -12.70 -7.40 3.37
C THR A 145 -12.37 -8.83 2.96
N SER A 146 -13.26 -9.50 2.22
CA SER A 146 -13.06 -10.85 1.66
C SER A 146 -11.88 -10.93 0.68
N ASP A 147 -11.55 -9.82 0.02
CA ASP A 147 -10.60 -9.79 -1.10
C ASP A 147 -9.19 -9.33 -0.66
N ARG A 148 -9.07 -8.76 0.55
CA ARG A 148 -7.81 -8.30 1.14
C ARG A 148 -6.72 -9.37 1.22
N PRO A 149 -7.01 -10.66 1.51
CA PRO A 149 -5.98 -11.70 1.50
C PRO A 149 -5.26 -11.80 0.15
N TYR A 150 -5.97 -11.63 -0.96
CA TYR A 150 -5.36 -11.65 -2.29
C TYR A 150 -4.44 -10.44 -2.51
N LEU A 151 -4.87 -9.24 -2.09
CA LEU A 151 -4.02 -8.05 -2.14
C LEU A 151 -2.76 -8.19 -1.28
N LYS A 152 -2.88 -8.78 -0.08
CA LYS A 152 -1.71 -9.07 0.79
C LYS A 152 -0.73 -10.02 0.10
N LYS A 153 -1.22 -11.10 -0.53
CA LYS A 153 -0.37 -12.03 -1.29
C LYS A 153 0.34 -11.33 -2.46
N ALA A 154 -0.38 -10.50 -3.23
CA ALA A 154 0.21 -9.72 -4.31
C ALA A 154 1.36 -8.83 -3.82
N ARG A 155 1.14 -8.08 -2.72
CA ARG A 155 2.18 -7.22 -2.12
C ARG A 155 3.38 -8.04 -1.62
N ALA A 156 3.15 -9.18 -0.98
CA ALA A 156 4.22 -10.06 -0.48
C ALA A 156 5.09 -10.66 -1.59
N LEU A 157 4.52 -10.93 -2.76
CA LEU A 157 5.29 -11.36 -3.94
C LEU A 157 6.18 -10.23 -4.45
N LEU A 158 5.63 -9.01 -4.58
CA LEU A 158 6.37 -7.84 -5.07
C LEU A 158 7.42 -7.34 -4.07
N GLU A 159 7.22 -7.56 -2.77
CA GLU A 159 8.22 -7.26 -1.74
C GLU A 159 9.57 -7.90 -2.05
N GLN A 160 9.52 -9.14 -2.48
CA GLN A 160 10.70 -9.96 -2.74
C GLN A 160 11.29 -9.72 -4.13
N THR A 161 10.79 -8.71 -4.85
CA THR A 161 11.33 -8.32 -6.15
C THR A 161 12.06 -6.98 -6.04
N PRO A 162 13.29 -6.84 -6.58
CA PRO A 162 14.13 -5.67 -6.32
C PRO A 162 13.95 -4.51 -7.32
N THR A 163 13.18 -4.69 -8.39
CA THR A 163 13.12 -3.72 -9.50
C THR A 163 12.32 -2.46 -9.14
N ALA A 164 12.71 -1.31 -9.68
CA ALA A 164 11.97 -0.06 -9.51
C ALA A 164 10.48 -0.20 -9.90
N SER A 165 10.19 -0.86 -11.03
CA SER A 165 8.81 -1.07 -11.50
C SER A 165 7.97 -1.91 -10.54
N SER A 166 8.56 -2.96 -9.96
CA SER A 166 7.83 -3.80 -9.01
C SER A 166 7.61 -3.13 -7.66
N LYS A 167 8.55 -2.28 -7.22
CA LYS A 167 8.36 -1.42 -6.04
C LYS A 167 7.28 -0.38 -6.28
N LEU A 168 7.28 0.27 -7.44
CA LEU A 168 6.19 1.17 -7.82
C LEU A 168 4.84 0.44 -7.79
N TYR A 169 4.79 -0.77 -8.33
CA TYR A 169 3.57 -1.57 -8.31
C TYR A 169 3.15 -1.97 -6.88
N ARG A 170 4.08 -2.39 -6.02
CA ARG A 170 3.78 -2.71 -4.61
C ARG A 170 3.27 -1.49 -3.85
N SER A 171 3.86 -0.33 -4.10
CA SER A 171 3.40 0.92 -3.52
C SER A 171 1.95 1.20 -3.91
N LEU A 172 1.60 1.04 -5.20
CA LEU A 172 0.23 1.23 -5.67
C LEU A 172 -0.78 0.32 -4.99
N LEU A 173 -0.45 -0.97 -4.89
CA LEU A 173 -1.27 -1.93 -4.15
C LEU A 173 -1.36 -1.58 -2.65
N THR A 174 -0.32 -0.97 -2.09
CA THR A 174 -0.31 -0.47 -0.70
C THR A 174 -1.30 0.67 -0.51
N VAL A 175 -1.46 1.57 -1.48
CA VAL A 175 -2.45 2.66 -1.40
C VAL A 175 -3.88 2.17 -1.46
N VAL A 176 -4.15 1.15 -2.28
CA VAL A 176 -5.45 0.47 -2.28
C VAL A 176 -5.75 -0.17 -0.91
N MET A 177 -4.73 -0.78 -0.28
CA MET A 177 -4.85 -1.30 1.08
C MET A 177 -5.11 -0.17 2.09
N ILE A 178 -4.34 0.92 2.04
CA ILE A 178 -4.50 2.09 2.92
C ILE A 178 -5.93 2.62 2.86
N LYS A 179 -6.51 2.82 1.67
CA LYS A 179 -7.89 3.27 1.54
C LYS A 179 -8.87 2.38 2.29
N SER A 180 -8.67 1.07 2.17
CA SER A 180 -9.55 0.09 2.77
C SER A 180 -9.42 0.05 4.28
N GLU A 181 -8.20 0.19 4.79
CA GLU A 181 -7.93 0.33 6.23
C GLU A 181 -8.46 1.65 6.79
N ILE A 182 -8.34 2.75 6.05
CA ILE A 182 -8.93 4.05 6.45
C ILE A 182 -10.45 3.93 6.56
N GLN A 183 -11.10 3.28 5.59
CA GLN A 183 -12.54 3.11 5.59
C GLN A 183 -13.04 2.33 6.81
N ASP A 184 -12.36 1.26 7.21
CA ASP A 184 -12.69 0.51 8.44
C ASP A 184 -12.52 1.38 9.69
N GLY A 185 -11.53 2.26 9.69
CA GLY A 185 -11.26 3.16 10.81
C GLY A 185 -12.27 4.28 10.99
N LYS A 186 -13.10 4.59 9.98
CA LYS A 186 -14.07 5.68 10.07
C LYS A 186 -15.09 5.44 11.18
N GLU A 187 -15.56 4.21 11.32
CA GLU A 187 -16.50 3.84 12.40
C GLU A 187 -15.83 3.92 13.77
N LEU A 188 -14.59 3.43 13.89
CA LEU A 188 -13.80 3.54 15.13
C LEU A 188 -13.60 4.99 15.56
N VAL A 189 -13.28 5.86 14.60
CA VAL A 189 -13.03 7.28 14.90
C VAL A 189 -14.33 8.03 15.16
N ALA A 190 -15.40 7.73 14.42
CA ALA A 190 -16.72 8.29 14.70
C ALA A 190 -17.18 7.94 16.11
N ALA A 191 -17.01 6.69 16.54
CA ALA A 191 -17.32 6.26 17.90
C ALA A 191 -16.49 7.01 18.96
N TRP A 192 -15.24 7.38 18.63
CA TRP A 192 -14.39 8.18 19.50
C TRP A 192 -14.76 9.67 19.52
N SER A 193 -15.25 10.22 18.41
CA SER A 193 -15.59 11.64 18.28
C SER A 193 -17.01 12.00 18.76
N ASP A 194 -17.97 11.06 18.68
CA ASP A 194 -19.39 11.34 18.92
C ASP A 194 -19.82 11.36 20.39
N ALA A 195 -18.93 11.02 21.32
CA ALA A 195 -19.25 11.02 22.74
C ALA A 195 -18.25 11.92 23.47
N SER A 196 -18.72 13.09 23.93
CA SER A 196 -18.15 13.90 25.03
C SER A 196 -16.88 13.27 25.60
N PHE A 197 -15.72 13.60 25.01
CA PHE A 197 -14.46 12.88 25.18
C PHE A 197 -14.35 12.28 26.58
N ASP A 198 -14.53 10.97 26.69
CA ASP A 198 -14.26 10.30 27.93
C ASP A 198 -12.78 9.95 27.92
N PRO A 199 -11.93 10.58 28.74
CA PRO A 199 -10.55 10.13 28.89
C PRO A 199 -10.48 8.64 29.31
N CYS A 200 -11.57 8.04 29.81
CA CYS A 200 -11.69 6.63 30.17
C CYS A 200 -12.21 5.73 29.04
N PHE A 201 -12.32 6.23 27.80
CA PHE A 201 -12.92 5.48 26.71
C PHE A 201 -12.08 4.27 26.31
N ALA A 202 -12.71 3.10 26.31
CA ALA A 202 -12.08 1.81 26.00
C ALA A 202 -11.58 1.66 24.55
N VAL A 203 -11.91 2.60 23.66
CA VAL A 203 -11.65 2.54 22.21
C VAL A 203 -10.25 3.07 21.83
N LEU A 204 -9.56 3.79 22.72
CA LEU A 204 -8.23 4.34 22.43
C LEU A 204 -7.17 3.30 22.01
N PRO A 205 -7.11 2.08 22.58
CA PRO A 205 -6.21 1.04 22.08
C PRO A 205 -6.50 0.66 20.64
N GLU A 206 -7.78 0.50 20.30
CA GLU A 206 -8.21 0.07 18.98
C GLU A 206 -7.88 1.14 17.93
N VAL A 207 -8.12 2.42 18.27
CA VAL A 207 -7.74 3.56 17.42
C VAL A 207 -6.22 3.64 17.26
N SER A 208 -5.47 3.45 18.34
CA SER A 208 -3.99 3.46 18.29
C SER A 208 -3.43 2.33 17.42
N VAL A 209 -3.93 1.11 17.57
CA VAL A 209 -3.54 -0.05 16.75
C VAL A 209 -3.91 0.16 15.29
N TRP A 210 -5.13 0.63 15.02
CA TRP A 210 -5.58 0.94 13.68
C TRP A 210 -4.71 2.03 13.03
N LEU A 211 -4.47 3.13 13.73
CA LEU A 211 -3.67 4.23 13.22
C LEU A 211 -2.23 3.79 12.96
N SER A 212 -1.62 3.03 13.87
CA SER A 212 -0.29 2.45 13.69
C SER A 212 -0.23 1.57 12.43
N LYS A 213 -1.24 0.72 12.21
CA LYS A 213 -1.35 -0.12 11.01
C LYS A 213 -1.43 0.71 9.73
N VAL A 214 -2.21 1.79 9.70
CA VAL A 214 -2.29 2.67 8.53
C VAL A 214 -0.96 3.39 8.29
N LEU A 215 -0.32 3.90 9.34
CA LEU A 215 0.97 4.59 9.25
C LEU A 215 2.11 3.65 8.82
N ASP A 216 2.12 2.40 9.29
CA ASP A 216 3.05 1.35 8.82
C ASP A 216 2.92 1.14 7.31
N LEU A 217 1.69 1.02 6.80
CA LEU A 217 1.43 0.92 5.35
C LEU A 217 1.90 2.15 4.58
N VAL A 218 1.70 3.36 5.11
CA VAL A 218 2.22 4.60 4.50
C VAL A 218 3.75 4.55 4.45
N GLY A 219 4.41 4.12 5.53
CA GLY A 219 5.86 3.97 5.60
C GLY A 219 6.40 2.95 4.57
N GLU A 220 5.73 1.80 4.43
CA GLU A 220 6.05 0.79 3.42
C GLU A 220 5.92 1.35 2.00
N GLY A 221 4.83 2.08 1.71
CA GLY A 221 4.60 2.69 0.41
C GLY A 221 5.64 3.76 0.05
N LEU A 222 6.05 4.59 1.02
CA LEU A 222 7.11 5.59 0.85
C LEU A 222 8.48 4.94 0.62
N ASP A 223 8.78 3.84 1.32
CA ASP A 223 10.01 3.09 1.09
C ASP A 223 10.07 2.54 -0.33
N ASP A 224 8.97 1.94 -0.80
CA ASP A 224 8.85 1.47 -2.18
C ASP A 224 9.06 2.59 -3.21
N LEU A 225 8.50 3.78 -2.95
CA LEU A 225 8.69 4.95 -3.80
C LEU A 225 10.16 5.42 -3.84
N GLY A 226 10.85 5.40 -2.70
CA GLY A 226 12.28 5.72 -2.64
C GLY A 226 13.15 4.73 -3.43
N HIS A 227 12.71 3.48 -3.57
CA HIS A 227 13.35 2.49 -4.45
C HIS A 227 12.97 2.69 -5.93
N ALA A 228 11.71 3.04 -6.21
CA ALA A 228 11.22 3.26 -7.57
C ALA A 228 11.76 4.54 -8.21
N TYR A 229 11.99 5.59 -7.42
CA TYR A 229 12.46 6.91 -7.86
C TYR A 229 13.74 7.32 -7.10
N PRO A 230 14.92 6.79 -7.49
CA PRO A 230 16.16 7.03 -6.76
C PRO A 230 16.55 8.51 -6.61
N ASN A 231 16.17 9.35 -7.58
CA ASN A 231 16.46 10.79 -7.54
C ASN A 231 15.69 11.54 -6.44
N ASP A 232 14.54 11.02 -6.03
CA ASP A 232 13.67 11.62 -5.01
C ASP A 232 13.73 10.83 -3.68
N LYS A 233 14.65 9.86 -3.57
CA LYS A 233 14.76 8.95 -2.42
C LYS A 233 14.86 9.68 -1.09
N ASP A 234 15.66 10.72 -1.01
CA ASP A 234 15.86 11.49 0.22
C ASP A 234 14.57 12.21 0.66
N GLN A 235 13.77 12.68 -0.29
CA GLN A 235 12.45 13.27 -0.01
C GLN A 235 11.50 12.22 0.59
N TYR A 236 11.41 11.04 -0.01
CA TYR A 236 10.58 9.96 0.52
C TYR A 236 11.06 9.44 1.88
N GLN A 237 12.37 9.39 2.10
CA GLN A 237 12.92 9.04 3.41
C GLN A 237 12.62 10.10 4.48
N ALA A 238 12.64 11.38 4.12
CA ALA A 238 12.26 12.45 5.03
C ALA A 238 10.77 12.36 5.42
N MET A 239 9.88 12.09 4.44
CA MET A 239 8.45 11.83 4.70
C MET A 239 8.26 10.60 5.58
N ARG A 240 8.98 9.49 5.29
CA ARG A 240 8.91 8.26 6.08
C ARG A 240 9.28 8.51 7.54
N LYS A 241 10.34 9.28 7.81
CA LYS A 241 10.72 9.65 9.19
C LYS A 241 9.61 10.41 9.92
N GLN A 242 8.85 11.26 9.23
CA GLN A 242 7.70 11.95 9.84
C GLN A 242 6.57 10.97 10.16
N VAL A 243 6.31 10.02 9.26
CA VAL A 243 5.32 8.95 9.46
C VAL A 243 5.72 8.03 10.62
N ASP A 244 6.98 7.62 10.68
CA ASP A 244 7.54 6.81 11.77
C ASP A 244 7.39 7.52 13.12
N LEU A 245 7.67 8.83 13.17
CA LEU A 245 7.47 9.64 14.37
C LEU A 245 5.98 9.68 14.80
N GLY A 246 5.06 9.89 13.86
CA GLY A 246 3.62 9.84 14.13
C GLY A 246 3.14 8.46 14.60
N ASN A 247 3.77 7.39 14.09
CA ASN A 247 3.48 6.02 14.45
C ASN A 247 3.98 5.68 15.86
N ASP A 248 5.18 6.16 16.22
CA ASP A 248 5.71 6.06 17.58
C ASP A 248 4.79 6.76 18.58
N TYR A 249 4.26 7.95 18.24
CA TYR A 249 3.27 8.63 19.07
C TYR A 249 1.97 7.83 19.21
N SER A 250 1.49 7.24 18.11
CA SER A 250 0.31 6.40 18.10
C SER A 250 0.49 5.21 19.04
N ARG A 251 1.61 4.49 18.96
CA ARG A 251 1.94 3.36 19.86
C ARG A 251 2.13 3.80 21.31
N GLN A 252 2.70 4.98 21.55
CA GLN A 252 2.83 5.54 22.89
C GLN A 252 1.49 5.93 23.51
N ALA A 253 0.44 6.20 22.73
CA ALA A 253 -0.90 6.42 23.26
C ALA A 253 -1.42 5.19 24.05
N LEU A 254 -0.95 3.98 23.75
CA LEU A 254 -1.24 2.78 24.55
C LEU A 254 -0.62 2.85 25.95
N SER A 255 0.53 3.52 26.10
CA SER A 255 1.16 3.72 27.41
C SER A 255 0.41 4.75 28.26
N TYR A 256 -0.28 5.70 27.61
CA TYR A 256 -1.12 6.71 28.24
C TYR A 256 -2.39 6.11 28.86
N GLN A 257 -2.92 5.02 28.31
CA GLN A 257 -4.05 4.31 28.90
C GLN A 257 -3.80 3.89 30.35
N LYS A 258 -2.59 3.48 30.70
CA LYS A 258 -2.26 3.13 32.09
C LYS A 258 -2.37 4.32 33.05
N SER A 259 -2.01 5.52 32.58
CA SER A 259 -2.16 6.75 33.37
C SER A 259 -3.63 7.15 33.48
N LEU A 260 -4.39 6.99 32.39
CA LEU A 260 -5.83 7.20 32.36
C LEU A 260 -6.58 6.25 33.27
N ASP A 261 -6.27 4.95 33.24
CA ASP A 261 -6.90 3.93 34.08
C ASP A 261 -6.83 4.31 35.57
N ASN A 262 -5.72 4.93 36.02
CA ASN A 262 -5.59 5.44 37.38
C ASN A 262 -6.50 6.66 37.65
N VAL A 263 -6.66 7.56 36.68
CA VAL A 263 -7.56 8.72 36.77
C VAL A 263 -9.03 8.28 36.70
N CYS A 264 -9.32 7.25 35.94
CA CYS A 264 -10.64 6.67 35.72
C CYS A 264 -11.10 5.82 36.91
N ALA A 265 -10.18 5.06 37.51
CA ALA A 265 -10.43 4.34 38.76
C ALA A 265 -10.72 5.30 39.93
N ALA A 266 -10.18 6.52 39.91
CA ALA A 266 -10.43 7.53 40.94
C ALA A 266 -11.81 8.24 40.83
N LYS A 267 -12.57 8.00 39.76
CA LYS A 267 -13.94 8.50 39.57
C LYS A 267 -15.03 7.50 40.01
N GLN A 268 -14.67 6.24 40.29
CA GLN A 268 -15.57 5.21 40.81
C GLN A 268 -15.57 5.23 42.34
#